data_AF-A0A1R1Y1W9-F1
#
_entry.id   AF-A0A1R1Y1W9-F1
#
_cell.length_a   1.000
_cell.length_b   1.000
_cell.length_c   1.000
_cell.angle_alpha   90.00
_cell.angle_beta   90.00
_cell.angle_gamma   90.00
#
_symmetry.space_group_name_H-M   'P 1'
#
loop_
_entity.id
_entity.type
_entity.pdbx_description
1 polymer ?
#
loop_
_entity_poly.entity_id
_entity_poly.type
_entity_poly.pdbx_seq_one_letter_code
_entity_poly.pdbx_strand_id
1 'polypeptide(L)'
;MTKTEYEKMISGEPYRGSDPELLAIAQNAQNLLDKMQSSYNDKVERIRLTKQLLGTSDDSTYLEKYTYFDYGINTHVGKNFYLNTGCVILDPGRVDIGNDVMFGPNVQIYTVTHPLE
;
A
#
# COMPACT_ATOMS: atom_id res chain seq x y z
N MET A 1 6.68 -27.61 -4.12
CA MET A 1 5.87 -27.12 -2.99
C MET A 1 4.67 -26.39 -3.56
N THR A 2 3.51 -26.50 -2.93
CA THR A 2 2.32 -25.75 -3.34
C THR A 2 2.50 -24.29 -2.96
N LYS A 3 2.19 -23.36 -3.87
CA LYS A 3 2.29 -21.92 -3.60
C LYS A 3 1.31 -21.49 -2.51
N THR A 4 1.72 -20.54 -1.65
CA THR A 4 0.79 -19.83 -0.76
C THR A 4 -0.18 -18.94 -1.53
N GLU A 5 -1.23 -18.44 -0.88
CA GLU A 5 -2.15 -17.51 -1.55
C GLU A 5 -1.48 -16.16 -1.84
N TYR A 6 -0.56 -15.71 -0.99
CA TYR A 6 0.28 -14.55 -1.30
C TYR A 6 1.17 -14.76 -2.53
N GLU A 7 1.82 -15.93 -2.65
CA GLU A 7 2.66 -16.24 -3.79
C GLU A 7 1.88 -16.29 -5.11
N LYS A 8 0.63 -16.78 -5.08
CA LYS A 8 -0.28 -16.74 -6.25
C LYS A 8 -0.70 -15.30 -6.58
N MET A 9 -1.08 -14.54 -5.55
CA MET A 9 -1.52 -13.15 -5.69
C MET A 9 -0.45 -12.29 -6.40
N ILE A 10 0.79 -12.33 -5.90
CA ILE A 10 1.86 -11.50 -6.44
C ILE A 10 2.37 -11.98 -7.81
N SER A 11 2.14 -13.25 -8.18
CA SER A 11 2.43 -13.78 -9.52
C SER A 11 1.30 -13.53 -10.53
N GLY A 12 0.19 -12.90 -10.12
CA GLY A 12 -0.97 -12.64 -10.96
C GLY A 12 -1.84 -13.88 -11.25
N GLU A 13 -1.64 -14.96 -10.49
CA GLU A 13 -2.51 -16.14 -10.55
C GLU A 13 -3.81 -15.91 -9.76
N PRO A 14 -4.90 -16.62 -10.10
CA PRO A 14 -6.09 -16.63 -9.24
C PRO A 14 -5.74 -17.06 -7.82
N TYR A 15 -6.16 -16.25 -6.86
CA TYR A 15 -5.90 -16.44 -5.44
C TYR A 15 -7.19 -16.24 -4.63
N ARG A 16 -7.21 -16.76 -3.41
CA ARG A 16 -8.31 -16.59 -2.46
C ARG A 16 -8.01 -15.41 -1.54
N GLY A 17 -8.58 -14.24 -1.83
CA GLY A 17 -8.40 -13.03 -1.00
C GLY A 17 -8.88 -13.17 0.46
N SER A 18 -9.75 -14.14 0.76
CA SER A 18 -10.19 -14.45 2.13
C SER A 18 -9.23 -15.38 2.89
N ASP A 19 -8.06 -15.69 2.32
CA ASP A 19 -7.06 -16.49 3.01
C ASP A 19 -6.54 -15.77 4.26
N PRO A 20 -6.38 -16.47 5.41
CA PRO A 20 -5.92 -15.86 6.66
C PRO A 20 -4.59 -15.12 6.55
N GLU A 21 -3.67 -15.57 5.69
CA GLU A 21 -2.39 -14.89 5.45
C GLU A 21 -2.63 -13.49 4.88
N LEU A 22 -3.44 -13.39 3.83
CA LEU A 22 -3.76 -12.13 3.16
C LEU A 22 -4.56 -11.21 4.07
N LEU A 23 -5.56 -11.74 4.78
CA LEU A 23 -6.34 -10.96 5.74
C LEU A 23 -5.46 -10.36 6.85
N ALA A 24 -4.46 -11.09 7.32
CA ALA A 24 -3.53 -10.59 8.33
C ALA A 24 -2.65 -9.44 7.80
N ILE A 25 -2.17 -9.53 6.55
CA ILE A 25 -1.39 -8.47 5.91
C ILE A 25 -2.26 -7.22 5.71
N ALA A 26 -3.47 -7.38 5.17
CA ALA A 26 -4.41 -6.28 4.96
C ALA A 26 -4.77 -5.59 6.29
N GLN A 27 -5.07 -6.36 7.34
CA GLN A 27 -5.35 -5.81 8.66
C GLN A 27 -4.15 -5.03 9.24
N ASN A 28 -2.92 -5.51 9.02
CA ASN A 28 -1.73 -4.77 9.43
C ASN A 28 -1.61 -3.43 8.70
N ALA A 29 -1.86 -3.39 7.39
CA ALA A 29 -1.85 -2.15 6.62
C ALA A 29 -2.87 -1.14 7.16
N GLN A 30 -4.11 -1.56 7.43
CA GLN A 30 -5.14 -0.71 8.03
C GLN A 30 -4.72 -0.19 9.41
N ASN A 31 -4.18 -1.05 10.28
CA ASN A 31 -3.71 -0.64 11.61
C ASN A 31 -2.58 0.41 11.54
N LEU A 32 -1.69 0.31 10.54
CA LEU A 32 -0.62 1.29 10.33
C LEU A 32 -1.17 2.62 9.80
N LEU A 33 -2.14 2.58 8.88
CA LEU A 33 -2.82 3.77 8.39
C LEU A 33 -3.57 4.51 9.51
N ASP A 34 -4.32 3.80 10.36
CA ASP A 34 -5.04 4.38 11.50
C ASP A 34 -4.09 5.09 12.49
N LYS A 35 -2.96 4.45 12.80
CA LYS A 35 -1.89 5.06 13.61
C LYS A 35 -1.33 6.31 12.92
N MET A 36 -1.11 6.24 11.61
CA MET A 36 -0.56 7.35 10.84
C MET A 36 -1.50 8.56 10.81
N GLN A 37 -2.82 8.33 10.77
CA GLN A 37 -3.81 9.40 10.88
C GLN A 37 -3.77 10.09 12.25
N SER A 38 -3.60 9.30 13.33
CA SER A 38 -3.49 9.80 14.70
C SER A 38 -2.18 10.57 14.95
N SER A 39 -1.12 10.23 14.21
CA SER A 39 0.21 10.84 14.32
C SER A 39 0.46 12.01 13.35
N TYR A 40 -0.59 12.71 12.89
CA TYR A 40 -0.48 13.71 11.81
C TYR A 40 0.63 14.76 11.99
N ASN A 41 0.82 15.27 13.21
CA ASN A 41 1.84 16.29 13.51
C ASN A 41 3.20 15.70 13.95
N ASP A 42 3.32 14.37 14.05
CA ASP A 42 4.56 13.69 14.42
C ASP A 42 5.27 13.17 13.17
N LYS A 43 6.20 13.97 12.66
CA LYS A 43 6.96 13.65 11.46
C LYS A 43 7.78 12.35 11.61
N VAL A 44 8.41 12.14 12.77
CA VAL A 44 9.29 10.98 13.00
C VAL A 44 8.46 9.70 13.00
N GLU A 45 7.34 9.72 13.72
CA GLU A 45 6.44 8.58 13.77
C GLU A 45 5.81 8.28 12.41
N ARG A 46 5.42 9.31 11.65
CA ARG A 46 4.88 9.10 10.29
C ARG A 46 5.89 8.48 9.34
N ILE A 47 7.16 8.89 9.38
CA ILE A 47 8.23 8.24 8.60
C ILE A 47 8.36 6.78 9.00
N ARG A 48 8.38 6.50 10.32
CA ARG A 48 8.47 5.12 10.84
C ARG A 48 7.30 4.26 10.35
N LEU A 49 6.08 4.76 10.44
CA LEU A 49 4.87 4.06 10.00
C LEU A 49 4.84 3.86 8.49
N THR A 50 5.28 4.85 7.71
CA THR A 50 5.36 4.75 6.24
C THR A 50 6.32 3.64 5.81
N LYS A 51 7.48 3.54 6.46
CA LYS A 51 8.45 2.45 6.22
C LYS A 51 7.97 1.07 6.65
N GLN A 52 7.03 1.00 7.59
CA GLN A 52 6.39 -0.26 7.97
C GLN A 52 5.25 -0.66 7.04
N LEU A 53 4.57 0.33 6.45
CA LEU A 53 3.45 0.12 5.55
C LEU A 53 3.90 -0.30 4.15
N LEU A 54 4.85 0.45 3.58
CA LEU A 54 5.25 0.29 2.18
C LEU A 54 6.41 -0.70 2.03
N GLY A 55 6.42 -1.44 0.93
CA GLY A 55 7.52 -2.35 0.60
C GLY A 55 8.87 -1.64 0.45
N THR A 56 8.85 -0.40 -0.04
CA THR A 56 10.04 0.49 -0.04
C THR A 56 9.60 1.95 -0.02
N SER A 57 10.24 2.76 0.81
CA SER A 57 10.09 4.22 0.87
C SER A 57 11.32 4.88 1.48
N ASP A 58 11.47 6.19 1.30
CA ASP A 58 12.49 6.99 1.96
C ASP A 58 11.90 7.95 3.01
N ASP A 59 12.76 8.70 3.71
CA ASP A 59 12.35 9.63 4.77
C ASP A 59 11.58 10.86 4.25
N SER A 60 11.59 11.10 2.94
CA SER A 60 10.89 12.20 2.30
C SER A 60 9.48 11.81 1.83
N THR A 61 9.17 10.51 1.80
CA THR A 61 7.86 10.00 1.42
C THR A 61 6.78 10.53 2.35
N TYR A 62 5.69 11.05 1.78
CA TYR A 62 4.58 11.61 2.55
C TYR A 62 3.22 11.17 2.00
N LEU A 63 2.42 10.55 2.87
CA LEU A 63 1.09 10.01 2.55
C LEU A 63 0.01 10.82 3.29
N GLU A 64 -0.80 11.59 2.57
CA GLU A 64 -1.79 12.48 3.17
C GLU A 64 -2.95 11.73 3.87
N LYS A 65 -3.78 12.46 4.60
CA LYS A 65 -4.99 11.90 5.23
C LYS A 65 -5.95 11.27 4.22
N TYR A 66 -6.73 10.31 4.71
CA TYR A 66 -7.75 9.59 3.93
C TYR A 66 -7.16 8.78 2.77
N THR A 67 -5.90 8.37 2.90
CA THR A 67 -5.25 7.44 1.98
C THR A 67 -5.60 6.00 2.35
N TYR A 68 -5.75 5.14 1.34
CA TYR A 68 -6.01 3.71 1.50
C TYR A 68 -5.00 2.86 0.72
N PHE A 69 -4.56 1.76 1.34
CA PHE A 69 -3.81 0.68 0.72
C PHE A 69 -4.47 -0.66 1.05
N ASP A 70 -4.49 -1.60 0.11
CA ASP A 70 -5.01 -2.95 0.38
C ASP A 70 -4.02 -3.74 1.27
N TYR A 71 -2.77 -3.87 0.82
CA TYR A 71 -1.70 -4.53 1.56
C TYR A 71 -0.53 -3.60 1.91
N GLY A 72 -0.28 -2.56 1.09
CA GLY A 72 0.82 -1.59 1.26
C GLY A 72 2.21 -2.15 0.93
N ILE A 73 2.50 -3.37 1.37
CA ILE A 73 3.81 -4.02 1.25
C ILE A 73 4.24 -4.30 -0.20
N ASN A 74 3.30 -4.27 -1.14
CA ASN A 74 3.58 -4.47 -2.57
C ASN A 74 3.82 -3.15 -3.32
N THR A 75 3.68 -2.02 -2.61
CA THR A 75 3.94 -0.69 -3.16
C THR A 75 5.35 -0.23 -2.81
N HIS A 76 6.14 0.08 -3.84
CA HIS A 76 7.51 0.55 -3.75
C HIS A 76 7.61 1.94 -4.36
N VAL A 77 8.08 2.90 -3.57
CA VAL A 77 8.19 4.30 -4.01
C VAL A 77 9.64 4.76 -3.99
N GLY A 78 9.98 5.60 -4.97
CA GLY A 78 11.26 6.30 -5.04
C GLY A 78 11.37 7.45 -4.03
N LYS A 79 12.36 8.30 -4.25
CA LYS A 79 12.60 9.49 -3.41
C LYS A 79 11.59 10.59 -3.69
N ASN A 80 11.32 11.43 -2.69
CA ASN A 80 10.44 12.59 -2.77
C ASN A 80 9.01 12.25 -3.27
N PHE A 81 8.48 11.08 -2.90
CA PHE A 81 7.11 10.71 -3.24
C PHE A 81 6.10 11.42 -2.35
N TYR A 82 5.14 12.12 -2.98
CA TYR A 82 4.01 12.73 -2.30
C TYR A 82 2.70 12.15 -2.81
N LEU A 83 1.87 11.67 -1.88
CA LEU A 83 0.53 11.18 -2.16
C LEU A 83 -0.48 12.06 -1.41
N ASN A 84 -1.39 12.67 -2.16
CA ASN A 84 -2.37 13.64 -1.64
C ASN A 84 -3.64 12.95 -1.12
N THR A 85 -4.54 13.73 -0.54
CA THR A 85 -5.70 13.23 0.17
C THR A 85 -6.63 12.39 -0.71
N GLY A 86 -7.26 11.38 -0.11
CA GLY A 86 -8.26 10.54 -0.77
C GLY A 86 -7.70 9.56 -1.81
N CYS A 87 -6.37 9.43 -1.93
CA CYS A 87 -5.81 8.48 -2.87
C CYS A 87 -5.99 7.03 -2.39
N VAL A 88 -6.15 6.12 -3.35
CA VAL A 88 -6.37 4.69 -3.12
C VAL A 88 -5.37 3.89 -3.95
N ILE A 89 -4.65 2.96 -3.32
CA ILE A 89 -3.76 2.03 -4.00
C ILE A 89 -4.17 0.60 -3.61
N LEU A 90 -4.82 -0.12 -4.52
CA LEU A 90 -5.11 -1.53 -4.35
C LEU A 90 -3.96 -2.33 -4.95
N ASP A 91 -3.08 -2.83 -4.09
CA ASP A 91 -1.82 -3.49 -4.44
C ASP A 91 -1.75 -5.01 -4.17
N PRO A 92 -2.73 -5.84 -4.61
CA PRO A 92 -2.47 -7.28 -4.72
C PRO A 92 -1.30 -7.61 -5.66
N GLY A 93 -1.12 -6.79 -6.69
CA GLY A 93 0.04 -6.81 -7.59
C GLY A 93 1.08 -5.77 -7.20
N ARG A 94 2.29 -5.93 -7.73
CA ARG A 94 3.39 -5.00 -7.47
C ARG A 94 3.13 -3.62 -8.08
N VAL A 95 3.35 -2.56 -7.29
CA VAL A 95 3.28 -1.16 -7.71
C VAL A 95 4.66 -0.52 -7.53
N ASP A 96 5.25 -0.02 -8.62
CA ASP A 96 6.53 0.70 -8.59
C ASP A 96 6.31 2.16 -9.02
N ILE A 97 6.66 3.10 -8.14
CA ILE A 97 6.57 4.55 -8.38
C ILE A 97 7.97 5.16 -8.34
N GLY A 98 8.31 5.99 -9.32
CA GLY A 98 9.63 6.60 -9.47
C GLY A 98 9.95 7.70 -8.44
N ASN A 99 11.07 8.39 -8.67
CA ASN A 99 11.49 9.55 -7.88
C ASN A 99 10.72 10.80 -8.29
N ASP A 100 10.57 11.75 -7.35
CA ASP A 100 10.01 13.09 -7.57
C ASP A 100 8.57 13.06 -8.13
N VAL A 101 7.80 12.03 -7.74
CA VAL A 101 6.41 11.86 -8.15
C VAL A 101 5.47 12.47 -7.12
N MET A 102 4.50 13.24 -7.61
CA MET A 102 3.42 13.80 -6.80
C MET A 102 2.07 13.37 -7.36
N PHE A 103 1.26 12.68 -6.56
CA PHE A 103 -0.13 12.41 -6.89
C PHE A 103 -1.02 13.58 -6.48
N GLY A 104 -1.96 13.95 -7.34
CA GLY A 104 -3.04 14.86 -6.98
C GLY A 104 -4.06 14.20 -6.04
N PRO A 105 -5.07 14.94 -5.54
CA PRO A 105 -6.14 14.37 -4.74
C PRO A 105 -6.90 13.28 -5.51
N ASN A 106 -7.35 12.25 -4.80
CA ASN A 106 -8.18 11.16 -5.33
C ASN A 106 -7.57 10.40 -6.53
N VAL A 107 -6.25 10.30 -6.63
CA VAL A 107 -5.60 9.38 -7.57
C VAL A 107 -5.85 7.95 -7.11
N GLN A 108 -6.21 7.08 -8.05
CA GLN A 108 -6.56 5.69 -7.75
C GLN A 108 -5.76 4.74 -8.65
N ILE A 109 -5.05 3.80 -8.03
CA ILE A 109 -4.25 2.78 -8.70
C ILE A 109 -4.79 1.41 -8.30
N TYR A 110 -5.18 0.61 -9.28
CA TYR A 110 -5.73 -0.73 -9.04
C TYR A 110 -4.94 -1.76 -9.83
N THR A 111 -4.28 -2.67 -9.13
CA THR A 111 -3.64 -3.84 -9.77
C THR A 111 -4.57 -5.05 -9.83
N VAL A 112 -5.76 -4.95 -9.22
CA VAL A 112 -6.74 -6.03 -9.08
C VAL A 112 -7.90 -5.85 -10.05
N THR A 113 -8.44 -6.97 -10.50
CA THR A 113 -9.67 -7.04 -11.28
C THR A 113 -10.42 -8.33 -10.94
N HIS A 114 -11.66 -8.44 -11.41
CA HIS A 114 -12.49 -9.63 -11.23
C HIS A 114 -12.78 -10.29 -12.59
N PRO A 115 -12.94 -11.63 -12.63
CA PRO A 115 -13.43 -12.31 -13.82
C PRO A 115 -14.75 -11.68 -14.30
N LEU A 116 -14.87 -11.53 -15.61
CA LEU A 116 -16.09 -11.02 -16.24
C LEU A 116 -17.05 -12.13 -16.67
N GLU A 117 -16.59 -13.39 -16.60
CA GLU A 117 -17.29 -14.61 -17.04
C GLU A 117 -17.49 -15.59 -15.88
#